data_AF-A0A3S2Y4A1-F1
#
_entry.id   AF-A0A3S2Y4A1-F1
#
_cell.length_a   1.000
_cell.length_b   1.000
_cell.length_c   1.000
_cell.angle_alpha   90.00
_cell.angle_beta   90.00
_cell.angle_gamma   90.00
#
_symmetry.space_group_name_H-M   'P 1'
#
loop_
_entity.id
_entity.type
_entity.pdbx_description
1 polymer ?
#
loop_
_entity_poly.entity_id
_entity_poly.type
_entity_poly.pdbx_seq_one_letter_code
_entity_poly.pdbx_strand_id
1 'polypeptide(L)'
;MTPNILTNNLLNKVKFLAWYQILGGLLGLGITIYIIAGLEKLSGLMFLVIIVPLLLYSLSIYCGKLLLSVNYNLGFKLTIINQALQVLCFMLFGYAFMYVSGAMLLITVSSGDGVVFGFNFSIISTWQINFRTSDTTAKLGVNLVAIFMLYFADKLLLAIKKQLSDNAIDSTEAE
;
A
#
# COMPACT_ATOMS: atom_id res chain seq x y z
N MET A 1 6.39 0.18 -31.61
CA MET A 1 5.18 -0.04 -30.78
C MET A 1 5.07 -1.53 -30.56
N THR A 2 5.27 -2.01 -29.33
CA THR A 2 4.94 -3.39 -28.99
C THR A 2 3.42 -3.57 -29.16
N PRO A 3 2.95 -4.61 -29.87
CA PRO A 3 1.52 -4.88 -29.96
C PRO A 3 0.95 -4.97 -28.54
N ASN A 4 -0.13 -4.23 -28.28
CA ASN A 4 -0.71 -4.16 -26.95
C ASN A 4 -1.45 -5.47 -26.71
N ILE A 5 -0.77 -6.43 -26.08
CA ILE A 5 -1.29 -7.78 -25.82
C ILE A 5 -2.55 -7.74 -24.94
N LEU A 6 -2.73 -6.65 -24.17
CA LEU A 6 -3.87 -6.45 -23.29
C LEU A 6 -4.88 -5.46 -23.89
N THR A 7 -6.15 -5.64 -23.52
CA THR A 7 -7.19 -4.68 -23.89
C THR A 7 -6.92 -3.31 -23.26
N ASN A 8 -7.30 -2.23 -23.95
CA ASN A 8 -7.14 -0.86 -23.44
C ASN A 8 -7.84 -0.66 -22.08
N ASN A 9 -8.98 -1.31 -21.85
CA ASN A 9 -9.69 -1.27 -20.57
C ASN A 9 -8.87 -1.86 -19.42
N LEU A 10 -8.23 -3.02 -19.65
CA LEU A 10 -7.41 -3.67 -18.64
C LEU A 10 -6.13 -2.86 -18.37
N LEU A 11 -5.49 -2.35 -19.43
CA LEU A 11 -4.34 -1.48 -19.31
C LEU A 11 -4.64 -0.20 -18.51
N ASN A 12 -5.80 0.42 -18.72
CA ASN A 12 -6.21 1.61 -17.98
C ASN A 12 -6.42 1.32 -16.49
N LYS A 13 -6.98 0.15 -16.14
CA LYS A 13 -7.12 -0.27 -14.74
C LYS A 13 -5.76 -0.53 -14.06
N VAL A 14 -4.82 -1.15 -14.78
CA VAL A 14 -3.43 -1.32 -14.29
C VAL A 14 -2.78 0.04 -14.07
N LYS A 15 -2.91 0.96 -15.04
CA LYS A 15 -2.38 2.33 -14.91
C LYS A 15 -2.98 3.06 -13.72
N PHE A 16 -4.28 2.93 -13.47
CA PHE A 16 -4.92 3.49 -12.29
C PHE A 16 -4.28 2.97 -11.00
N LEU A 17 -4.15 1.65 -10.85
CA LEU A 17 -3.50 1.03 -9.68
C LEU A 17 -2.03 1.47 -9.53
N ALA A 18 -1.31 1.58 -10.63
CA ALA A 18 0.08 2.01 -10.63
C ALA A 18 0.23 3.46 -10.17
N TRP A 19 -0.57 4.37 -10.73
CA TRP A 19 -0.55 5.78 -10.35
C TRP A 19 -1.02 6.01 -8.92
N TYR A 20 -2.02 5.27 -8.46
CA TYR A 20 -2.41 5.30 -7.05
C TYR A 20 -1.22 5.02 -6.12
N GLN A 21 -0.46 3.95 -6.40
CA GLN A 21 0.70 3.57 -5.59
C GLN A 21 1.86 4.57 -5.68
N ILE A 22 2.11 5.13 -6.85
CA ILE A 22 3.16 6.14 -7.06
C ILE A 22 2.81 7.43 -6.33
N LEU A 23 1.60 7.95 -6.52
CA LEU A 23 1.16 9.20 -5.89
C LEU A 23 1.09 9.05 -4.37
N GLY A 24 0.49 7.97 -3.87
CA GLY A 24 0.47 7.67 -2.43
C GLY A 24 1.89 7.56 -1.83
N GLY A 25 2.80 6.89 -2.55
CA GLY A 25 4.19 6.76 -2.13
C GLY A 25 4.95 8.08 -2.13
N LEU A 26 4.80 8.90 -3.16
CA LEU A 26 5.44 10.22 -3.23
C LEU A 26 4.92 11.16 -2.14
N LEU A 27 3.61 11.19 -1.91
CA LEU A 27 3.01 11.97 -0.82
C LEU A 27 3.52 11.50 0.54
N GLY A 28 3.59 10.18 0.74
CA GLY A 28 4.12 9.59 1.97
C GLY A 28 5.58 9.91 2.23
N LEU A 29 6.43 9.87 1.19
CA LEU A 29 7.81 10.33 1.28
C LEU A 29 7.88 11.82 1.63
N GLY A 30 7.08 12.66 0.97
CA GLY A 30 7.01 14.10 1.26
C GLY A 30 6.65 14.38 2.72
N ILE A 31 5.64 13.69 3.25
CA ILE A 31 5.23 13.78 4.66
C ILE A 31 6.34 13.29 5.59
N THR A 32 7.01 12.21 5.23
CA THR A 32 8.12 11.68 6.03
C THR A 32 9.27 12.69 6.09
N ILE A 33 9.64 13.30 4.95
CA ILE A 33 10.66 14.34 4.88
C ILE A 33 10.24 15.57 5.69
N TYR A 34 8.97 15.99 5.60
CA TYR A 34 8.44 17.10 6.39
C TYR A 34 8.54 16.85 7.89
N ILE A 35 8.16 15.66 8.36
CA ILE A 35 8.29 15.26 9.77
C ILE A 35 9.77 15.32 10.19
N ILE A 36 10.69 14.77 9.39
CA ILE A 36 12.13 14.78 9.71
C ILE A 36 12.66 16.22 9.82
N ALA A 37 12.27 17.10 8.91
CA ALA A 37 12.72 18.50 8.88
C ALA A 37 12.26 19.28 10.12
N GLY A 38 11.16 18.87 10.77
CA GLY A 38 10.68 19.47 12.02
C GLY A 38 11.34 18.93 13.29
N LEU A 39 12.23 17.92 13.21
CA LEU A 39 12.87 17.35 14.38
C LEU A 39 14.09 18.19 14.82
N GLU A 40 14.07 18.70 16.04
CA GLU A 40 15.20 19.45 16.62
C GLU A 40 16.45 18.56 16.85
N LYS A 41 16.24 17.29 17.19
CA LYS A 41 17.30 16.30 17.41
C LYS A 41 16.88 14.93 16.91
N LEU A 42 17.76 14.29 16.14
CA LEU A 42 17.58 12.93 15.66
C LEU A 42 18.38 11.97 16.53
N SER A 43 17.71 11.12 17.32
CA SER A 43 18.37 10.04 18.04
C SER A 43 18.63 8.84 17.11
N GLY A 44 19.62 8.00 17.44
CA GLY A 44 19.93 6.80 16.65
C GLY A 44 18.75 5.82 16.53
N LEU A 45 17.94 5.67 17.60
CA LEU A 45 16.73 4.85 17.56
C LEU A 45 15.69 5.48 16.62
N MET A 46 15.45 6.79 16.73
CA MET A 46 14.48 7.50 15.88
C MET A 46 14.86 7.43 14.39
N PHE A 47 16.16 7.47 14.07
CA PHE A 47 16.64 7.25 12.71
C PHE A 47 16.24 5.87 12.16
N LEU A 48 16.39 4.80 12.95
CA LEU A 48 15.93 3.46 12.54
C LEU A 48 14.41 3.41 12.31
N VAL A 49 13.64 4.09 13.17
CA VAL A 49 12.18 4.19 13.01
C VAL A 49 11.80 4.86 11.70
N ILE A 50 12.50 5.94 11.33
CA ILE A 50 12.23 6.74 10.12
C ILE A 50 12.63 6.01 8.83
N ILE A 51 13.62 5.11 8.87
CA ILE A 51 13.98 4.30 7.70
C ILE A 51 12.82 3.41 7.25
N VAL A 52 12.01 2.90 8.18
CA VAL A 52 10.89 2.00 7.87
C VAL A 52 9.86 2.65 6.93
N PRO A 53 9.25 3.82 7.23
CA PRO A 53 8.31 4.46 6.31
C PRO A 53 8.99 4.87 5.00
N LEU A 54 10.26 5.29 5.01
CA LEU A 54 11.00 5.58 3.77
C LEU A 54 11.04 4.35 2.86
N LEU A 55 11.43 3.19 3.40
CA LEU A 55 11.47 1.93 2.64
C LEU A 55 10.08 1.51 2.15
N LEU A 56 9.05 1.63 2.99
CA LEU A 56 7.68 1.25 2.63
C LEU A 56 7.11 2.15 1.53
N TYR A 57 7.28 3.47 1.61
CA TYR A 57 6.85 4.37 0.53
C TYR A 57 7.67 4.21 -0.74
N SER A 58 8.99 3.97 -0.64
CA SER A 58 9.81 3.61 -1.80
C SER A 58 9.34 2.30 -2.44
N LEU A 59 8.97 1.30 -1.65
CA LEU A 59 8.38 0.05 -2.14
C LEU A 59 7.06 0.31 -2.88
N SER A 60 6.18 1.14 -2.35
CA SER A 60 4.92 1.55 -3.02
C SER A 60 5.19 2.17 -4.40
N ILE A 61 6.15 3.10 -4.49
CA ILE A 61 6.54 3.72 -5.77
C ILE A 61 7.10 2.66 -6.73
N TYR A 62 7.97 1.79 -6.24
CA TYR A 62 8.58 0.74 -7.04
C TYR A 62 7.55 -0.24 -7.60
N CYS A 63 6.56 -0.64 -6.80
CA CYS A 63 5.44 -1.47 -7.24
C CYS A 63 4.67 -0.81 -8.40
N GLY A 64 4.32 0.47 -8.26
CA GLY A 64 3.64 1.21 -9.32
C GLY A 64 4.49 1.34 -10.60
N LYS A 65 5.80 1.59 -10.47
CA LYS A 65 6.71 1.61 -11.63
C LYS A 65 6.76 0.26 -12.35
N LEU A 66 6.85 -0.86 -11.63
CA LEU A 66 6.86 -2.20 -12.23
C LEU A 66 5.58 -2.51 -13.01
N LEU A 67 4.42 -2.09 -12.48
CA LEU A 67 3.13 -2.24 -13.17
C LEU A 67 3.09 -1.43 -14.49
N LEU A 68 3.76 -0.26 -14.55
CA LEU A 68 3.89 0.52 -15.78
C LEU A 68 4.91 -0.08 -16.75
N SER A 69 5.93 -0.79 -16.26
CA SER A 69 6.97 -1.43 -17.07
C SER A 69 6.56 -2.80 -17.65
N VAL A 70 5.27 -3.16 -17.61
CA VAL A 70 4.71 -4.42 -18.19
C VAL A 70 5.22 -5.70 -17.50
N ASN A 71 6.03 -5.60 -16.45
CA ASN A 71 6.44 -6.75 -15.63
C ASN A 71 5.34 -7.10 -14.62
N TYR A 72 4.22 -7.61 -15.13
CA TYR A 72 3.00 -7.83 -14.35
C TYR A 72 3.20 -8.87 -13.24
N ASN A 73 3.92 -9.98 -13.50
CA ASN A 73 4.11 -11.02 -12.50
C ASN A 73 4.80 -10.49 -11.23
N LEU A 74 5.91 -9.77 -11.39
CA LEU A 74 6.62 -9.19 -10.25
C LEU A 74 5.85 -8.00 -9.66
N GLY A 75 5.33 -7.11 -10.52
CA GLY A 75 4.62 -5.89 -10.11
C GLY A 75 3.39 -6.18 -9.25
N PHE A 76 2.56 -7.15 -9.64
CA PHE A 76 1.39 -7.54 -8.85
C PHE A 76 1.77 -8.29 -7.58
N LYS A 77 2.79 -9.17 -7.60
CA LYS A 77 3.26 -9.87 -6.39
C LYS A 77 3.70 -8.87 -5.31
N LEU A 78 4.49 -7.87 -5.69
CA LEU A 78 4.94 -6.83 -4.76
C LEU A 78 3.79 -5.90 -4.35
N THR A 79 2.89 -5.56 -5.27
CA THR A 79 1.68 -4.77 -4.94
C THR A 79 0.83 -5.46 -3.87
N ILE A 80 0.61 -6.77 -4.00
CA ILE A 80 -0.16 -7.57 -3.03
C ILE A 80 0.49 -7.50 -1.63
N ILE A 81 1.81 -7.69 -1.56
CA ILE A 81 2.56 -7.58 -0.30
C ILE A 81 2.44 -6.17 0.29
N ASN A 82 2.65 -5.15 -0.55
CA ASN A 82 2.59 -3.75 -0.11
C ASN A 82 1.20 -3.37 0.42
N GLN A 83 0.13 -3.85 -0.21
CA GLN A 83 -1.24 -3.60 0.27
C GLN A 83 -1.57 -4.41 1.52
N ALA A 84 -1.11 -5.67 1.62
CA ALA A 84 -1.30 -6.48 2.82
C ALA A 84 -0.69 -5.81 4.07
N LEU A 85 0.48 -5.17 3.94
CA LEU A 85 1.09 -4.40 5.02
C LEU A 85 0.25 -3.18 5.44
N GLN A 86 -0.49 -2.57 4.51
CA GLN A 86 -1.37 -1.42 4.79
C GLN A 86 -2.71 -1.82 5.40
N VAL A 87 -3.12 -3.10 5.32
CA VAL A 87 -4.39 -3.59 5.88
C VAL A 87 -4.38 -3.47 7.40
N LEU A 88 -3.28 -3.87 8.04
CA LEU A 88 -3.19 -3.94 9.50
C LEU A 88 -2.60 -2.67 10.08
N CYS A 89 -3.33 -2.07 11.01
CA CYS A 89 -2.85 -1.00 11.88
C CYS A 89 -3.01 -1.48 13.32
N PHE A 90 -2.03 -1.24 14.19
CA PHE A 90 -2.17 -1.64 15.59
C PHE A 90 -1.42 -0.70 16.52
N MET A 91 -1.88 -0.67 17.76
CA MET A 91 -1.22 -0.07 18.92
C MET A 91 -1.38 -1.06 20.07
N LEU A 92 -0.30 -1.71 20.50
CA LEU A 92 -0.31 -2.74 21.53
C LEU A 92 0.87 -2.53 22.48
N PHE A 93 0.60 -2.49 23.78
CA PHE A 93 1.62 -2.47 24.83
C PHE A 93 2.75 -1.44 24.63
N GLY A 94 2.39 -0.21 24.23
CA GLY A 94 3.38 0.84 24.00
C GLY A 94 3.98 0.87 22.59
N TYR A 95 3.67 -0.10 21.74
CA TYR A 95 4.11 -0.16 20.34
C TYR A 95 2.98 0.24 19.41
N ALA A 96 3.26 1.02 18.37
CA ALA A 96 2.29 1.31 17.32
C ALA A 96 2.88 1.05 15.94
N PHE A 97 2.06 0.55 15.02
CA PHE A 97 2.36 0.45 13.60
C PHE A 97 1.13 0.86 12.79
N MET A 98 1.33 1.83 11.91
CA MET A 98 0.40 2.22 10.88
C MET A 98 1.21 2.63 9.66
N TYR A 99 0.82 2.13 8.51
CA TYR A 99 1.38 2.51 7.22
C TYR A 99 0.24 2.57 6.22
N VAL A 100 0.03 3.74 5.62
CA VAL A 100 -0.97 3.95 4.58
C VAL A 100 -0.39 4.82 3.47
N SER A 101 -0.44 4.29 2.24
CA SER A 101 0.00 4.97 1.03
C SER A 101 -1.23 5.33 0.18
N GLY A 102 -1.57 6.62 0.15
CA GLY A 102 -2.79 7.15 -0.47
C GLY A 102 -3.92 7.31 0.53
N ALA A 103 -5.11 6.79 0.21
CA ALA A 103 -6.30 6.96 1.02
C ALA A 103 -6.46 5.85 2.07
N MET A 104 -7.19 6.18 3.14
CA MET A 104 -7.49 5.34 4.28
C MET A 104 -8.97 5.43 4.63
N LEU A 105 -9.57 4.27 4.88
CA LEU A 105 -10.81 4.18 5.65
C LEU A 105 -10.57 3.13 6.73
N LEU A 106 -10.27 3.59 7.94
CA LEU A 106 -9.82 2.77 9.04
C LEU A 106 -10.95 2.52 10.02
N ILE A 107 -11.28 1.24 10.23
CA ILE A 107 -12.11 0.79 11.34
C ILE A 107 -11.17 0.38 12.46
N THR A 108 -11.36 0.92 13.65
CA THR A 108 -10.56 0.63 14.83
C THR A 108 -11.41 0.09 15.96
N VAL A 109 -10.83 -0.81 16.75
CA VAL A 109 -11.37 -1.30 18.01
C VAL A 109 -10.31 -1.04 19.08
N SER A 110 -10.68 -0.35 20.16
CA SER A 110 -9.81 -0.12 21.30
C SER A 110 -10.32 -0.81 22.56
N SER A 111 -9.38 -1.34 23.34
CA SER A 111 -9.60 -1.90 24.68
C SER A 111 -8.98 -0.95 25.71
N GLY A 112 -9.83 -0.21 26.40
CA GLY A 112 -9.50 0.59 27.59
C GLY A 112 -10.45 0.20 28.71
N ASP A 113 -11.30 1.12 29.17
CA ASP A 113 -12.38 0.84 30.12
C ASP A 113 -13.62 0.17 29.48
N GLY A 114 -13.51 -0.22 28.21
CA GLY A 114 -14.55 -0.85 27.40
C GLY A 114 -14.10 -1.02 25.94
N VAL A 115 -14.94 -1.66 25.12
CA VAL A 115 -14.72 -1.80 23.67
C VAL A 115 -15.26 -0.56 22.97
N VAL A 116 -14.38 0.24 22.38
CA VAL A 116 -14.76 1.44 21.61
C VAL A 116 -14.46 1.22 20.14
N PHE A 117 -15.45 1.50 19.29
CA PHE A 117 -15.29 1.49 17.84
C PHE A 117 -14.96 2.90 17.34
N GLY A 118 -13.94 3.00 16.49
CA GLY A 118 -13.54 4.26 15.86
C GLY A 118 -13.51 4.14 14.34
N PHE A 119 -13.94 5.19 13.66
CA PHE A 119 -13.90 5.31 12.20
C PHE A 119 -13.03 6.51 11.83
N ASN A 120 -11.96 6.30 11.05
CA ASN A 120 -11.08 7.36 10.60
C ASN A 120 -10.96 7.33 9.08
N PHE A 121 -11.17 8.48 8.44
CA PHE A 121 -11.00 8.64 7.00
C PHE A 121 -9.90 9.65 6.73
N SER A 122 -8.99 9.31 5.82
CA SER A 122 -7.95 10.21 5.33
C SER A 122 -7.74 9.99 3.85
N ILE A 123 -7.53 11.06 3.09
CA ILE A 123 -7.16 10.98 1.66
C ILE A 123 -5.63 11.04 1.51
N ILE A 124 -4.92 11.31 2.61
CA ILE A 124 -3.49 11.59 2.63
C ILE A 124 -2.75 10.41 3.26
N SER A 125 -1.60 10.05 2.68
CA SER A 125 -0.69 9.04 3.20
C SER A 125 -0.32 9.33 4.66
N THR A 126 -0.27 8.30 5.49
CA THR A 126 -0.04 8.45 6.94
C THR A 126 0.79 7.28 7.44
N TRP A 127 1.71 7.55 8.35
CA TRP A 127 2.41 6.49 9.07
C TRP A 127 2.53 6.83 10.55
N GLN A 128 2.56 5.80 11.39
CA GLN A 128 2.81 5.95 12.82
C GLN A 128 3.62 4.75 13.30
N ILE A 129 4.79 5.02 13.89
CA ILE A 129 5.59 4.01 14.55
C ILE A 129 6.03 4.58 15.89
N ASN A 130 5.53 4.00 16.98
CA ASN A 130 5.84 4.44 18.34
C ASN A 130 6.48 3.30 19.13
N PHE A 131 7.40 3.66 20.04
CA PHE A 131 8.01 2.76 21.00
C PHE A 131 7.81 3.34 22.40
N ARG A 132 7.30 2.53 23.33
CA ARG A 132 7.05 2.89 24.74
C ARG A 132 6.08 4.08 24.92
N THR A 133 4.86 3.99 24.38
CA THR A 133 3.79 4.93 24.77
C THR A 133 3.34 4.65 26.20
N SER A 134 3.04 5.70 26.98
CA SER A 134 2.34 5.58 28.28
C SER A 134 0.88 5.17 28.11
N ASP A 135 0.36 5.21 26.88
CA ASP A 135 -0.97 4.74 26.52
C ASP A 135 -1.00 3.21 26.61
N THR A 136 -1.72 2.70 27.62
CA THR A 136 -1.96 1.27 27.86
C THR A 136 -3.09 0.71 27.01
N THR A 137 -3.79 1.56 26.25
CA THR A 137 -4.94 1.13 25.45
C THR A 137 -4.49 0.36 24.21
N ALA A 138 -4.92 -0.90 24.13
CA ALA A 138 -4.72 -1.70 22.93
C ALA A 138 -5.69 -1.22 21.85
N LYS A 139 -5.19 -0.86 20.66
CA LYS A 139 -6.01 -0.50 19.48
C LYS A 139 -5.64 -1.40 18.32
N LEU A 140 -6.63 -2.00 17.68
CA LEU A 140 -6.46 -2.74 16.42
C LEU A 140 -7.28 -2.03 15.34
N GLY A 141 -6.70 -1.85 14.17
CA GLY A 141 -7.28 -1.14 13.05
C GLY A 141 -7.16 -1.92 11.74
N VAL A 142 -8.19 -1.80 10.91
CA VAL A 142 -8.23 -2.41 9.57
C VAL A 142 -8.51 -1.32 8.54
N ASN A 143 -7.60 -1.15 7.57
CA ASN A 143 -7.76 -0.19 6.47
C ASN A 143 -8.55 -0.82 5.32
N LEU A 144 -9.82 -0.43 5.18
CA LEU A 144 -10.72 -0.94 4.15
C LEU A 144 -10.28 -0.54 2.73
N VAL A 145 -9.62 0.62 2.56
CA VAL A 145 -9.10 1.03 1.26
C VAL A 145 -7.98 0.07 0.82
N ALA A 146 -7.10 -0.33 1.74
CA ALA A 146 -6.05 -1.30 1.44
C ALA A 146 -6.64 -2.67 1.06
N ILE A 147 -7.69 -3.13 1.77
CA ILE A 147 -8.42 -4.37 1.42
C ILE A 147 -9.02 -4.26 0.02
N PHE A 148 -9.71 -3.15 -0.29
CA PHE A 148 -10.29 -2.94 -1.61
C PHE A 148 -9.22 -2.96 -2.70
N MET A 149 -8.09 -2.28 -2.49
CA MET A 149 -7.00 -2.22 -3.46
C MET A 149 -6.29 -3.58 -3.62
N LEU A 150 -6.19 -4.35 -2.54
CA LEU A 150 -5.68 -5.73 -2.57
C LEU A 150 -6.59 -6.63 -3.43
N TYR A 151 -7.89 -6.58 -3.19
CA TYR A 151 -8.88 -7.31 -3.99
C TYR A 151 -8.86 -6.87 -5.46
N PHE A 152 -8.78 -5.56 -5.71
CA PHE A 152 -8.71 -5.01 -7.05
C PHE A 152 -7.46 -5.48 -7.80
N ALA A 153 -6.29 -5.49 -7.13
CA ALA A 153 -5.04 -5.97 -7.70
C ALA A 153 -5.11 -7.48 -8.06
N ASP A 154 -5.66 -8.31 -7.18
CA ASP A 154 -5.83 -9.74 -7.44
C ASP A 154 -6.74 -10.01 -8.65
N LYS A 155 -7.89 -9.33 -8.72
CA LYS A 155 -8.80 -9.45 -9.87
C LYS A 155 -8.17 -9.00 -11.18
N LEU A 156 -7.36 -7.95 -11.16
CA LEU A 156 -6.61 -7.51 -12.34
C LEU A 156 -5.58 -8.54 -12.78
N LEU A 157 -4.82 -9.11 -11.84
CA LEU A 157 -3.83 -10.14 -12.15
C LEU A 157 -4.48 -11.37 -12.82
N LEU A 158 -5.61 -11.83 -12.28
CA LEU A 158 -6.37 -12.95 -12.86
C LEU A 158 -6.87 -12.64 -14.27
N ALA A 159 -7.41 -11.44 -14.49
CA ALA A 159 -7.88 -11.01 -15.81
C ALA A 159 -6.74 -10.93 -16.84
N ILE A 160 -5.57 -10.42 -16.44
CA ILE A 160 -4.38 -10.35 -17.29
C ILE A 160 -3.90 -11.76 -17.66
N LYS A 161 -3.77 -12.65 -16.66
CA LYS A 161 -3.34 -14.03 -16.91
C LYS A 161 -4.28 -14.76 -17.87
N LYS A 162 -5.59 -14.59 -17.70
CA LYS A 162 -6.57 -15.16 -18.61
C LYS A 162 -6.39 -14.65 -20.04
N GLN A 163 -6.32 -13.33 -20.23
CA GLN A 163 -6.17 -12.75 -21.57
C GLN A 163 -4.86 -13.18 -22.25
N LEU A 164 -3.76 -13.28 -21.49
CA LEU A 164 -2.49 -13.77 -22.01
C LEU A 164 -2.56 -15.24 -22.44
N SER A 165 -3.32 -16.07 -21.71
CA SER A 165 -3.55 -17.47 -22.06
C SER A 165 -4.42 -17.61 -23.31
N ASP A 166 -5.53 -16.85 -23.40
CA ASP A 166 -6.46 -16.90 -24.52
C ASP A 166 -5.75 -16.48 -25.83
N ASN A 167 -4.96 -15.40 -25.79
CA ASN A 167 -4.19 -14.93 -26.96
C ASN A 167 -3.11 -15.94 -27.42
N ALA A 168 -2.57 -16.75 -26.50
CA ALA A 168 -1.56 -17.76 -26.85
C ALA A 168 -2.19 -18.95 -27.60
N ILE A 169 -3.42 -19.33 -27.25
CA ILE A 169 -4.17 -20.41 -27.91
C ILE A 169 -4.55 -19.97 -29.34
N ASP A 170 -5.08 -18.75 -29.50
CA ASP A 170 -5.44 -18.22 -30.83
C ASP A 170 -4.23 -18.19 -31.80
N SER A 171 -3.02 -17.92 -31.30
CA SER A 171 -1.81 -17.94 -32.13
C SER A 171 -1.37 -19.34 -32.57
N THR A 172 -1.71 -20.38 -31.79
CA THR A 172 -1.41 -21.78 -32.15
C THR A 172 -2.43 -22.41 -33.08
N GLU A 173 -3.67 -21.90 -33.12
CA GLU A 173 -4.71 -22.38 -34.05
C GLU A 173 -4.61 -21.74 -35.45
N ALA A 174 -3.84 -20.67 -35.59
CA ALA A 174 -3.64 -19.94 -36.84
C ALA A 174 -2.44 -20.45 -37.67
N GLU A 175 -1.68 -21.42 -37.17
CA GLU A 175 -0.55 -22.10 -37.84
C GLU A 175 -0.95 -23.49 -38.37
#